data_AF-A0A2D7D774-F1
#
_entry.id   AF-A0A2D7D774-F1
#
_cell.length_a   1.000
_cell.length_b   1.000
_cell.length_c   1.000
_cell.angle_alpha   90.00
_cell.angle_beta   90.00
_cell.angle_gamma   90.00
#
_symmetry.space_group_name_H-M   'P 1'
#
loop_
_entity.id
_entity.type
_entity.pdbx_description
1 polymer ?
#
loop_
_entity_poly.entity_id
_entity_poly.type
_entity_poly.pdbx_seq_one_letter_code
_entity_poly.pdbx_strand_id
1 'polypeptide(L)'
;MKLLTLLITICCALNIANAEKKNPPKNDDSVEQALTTAGKKHFPEDFKFDEIGTIKHEETYFHAFVGYPKDGNYRVLFFDNSPAYLGFYAVEYEPVDYEESTVLLDDGADGFFNLRLGKEGPLDKIMIDGITTPFVKNENFTQVAKQMTETETKPKIAYREWTLRAKGREIPVTAIFVKKAGSKVYLKDQKRGITKDFSISMLSKNDIEYLRSIDAL
;
A
#
# COMPACT_ATOMS: atom_id res chain seq x y z
N MET A 1 -43.51 21.10 -18.64
CA MET A 1 -42.06 20.96 -18.88
C MET A 1 -41.29 21.87 -17.93
N LYS A 2 -40.50 21.30 -17.02
CA LYS A 2 -39.14 21.74 -16.65
C LYS A 2 -38.67 20.85 -15.51
N LEU A 3 -37.88 19.84 -15.87
CA LEU A 3 -37.06 19.03 -14.97
C LEU A 3 -36.08 19.99 -14.28
N LEU A 4 -36.08 20.01 -12.94
CA LEU A 4 -35.04 20.68 -12.17
C LEU A 4 -33.98 19.62 -11.84
N THR A 5 -32.91 19.61 -12.61
CA THR A 5 -31.79 18.67 -12.47
C THR A 5 -31.00 19.01 -11.22
N LEU A 6 -30.92 18.04 -10.30
CA LEU A 6 -30.12 18.04 -9.09
C LEU A 6 -28.63 17.88 -9.45
N LEU A 7 -27.80 18.90 -9.24
CA LEU A 7 -26.35 18.76 -9.26
C LEU A 7 -25.89 18.27 -7.88
N ILE A 8 -25.58 16.97 -7.78
CA ILE A 8 -24.82 16.41 -6.65
C ILE A 8 -23.35 16.63 -6.98
N THR A 9 -22.76 17.69 -6.41
CA THR A 9 -21.31 17.88 -6.40
C THR A 9 -20.71 16.85 -5.46
N ILE A 10 -20.27 15.71 -6.01
CA ILE A 10 -19.45 14.73 -5.30
C ILE A 10 -18.06 15.35 -5.15
N CYS A 11 -17.82 16.03 -4.02
CA CYS A 11 -16.46 16.26 -3.55
C CYS A 11 -15.89 14.89 -3.14
N CYS A 12 -15.19 14.23 -4.08
CA CYS A 12 -14.25 13.17 -3.75
C CYS A 12 -13.11 13.80 -2.94
N ALA A 13 -13.31 13.94 -1.63
CA ALA A 13 -12.19 14.04 -0.70
C ALA A 13 -11.46 12.69 -0.79
N LEU A 14 -10.41 12.65 -1.60
CA LEU A 14 -9.37 11.63 -1.52
C LEU A 14 -8.90 11.66 -0.06
N ASN A 15 -9.32 10.68 0.73
CA ASN A 15 -8.63 10.38 1.97
C ASN A 15 -7.27 9.86 1.56
N ILE A 16 -6.31 10.77 1.36
CA ILE A 16 -4.90 10.45 1.48
C ILE A 16 -4.79 9.96 2.93
N ALA A 17 -4.66 8.65 3.08
CA ALA A 17 -4.41 8.06 4.39
C ALA A 17 -3.04 8.57 4.82
N ASN A 18 -3.03 9.65 5.61
CA ASN A 18 -1.83 10.19 6.25
C ASN A 18 -1.25 9.09 7.13
N ALA A 19 -0.21 8.44 6.62
CA ALA A 19 0.43 7.34 7.29
C ALA A 19 1.75 7.86 7.87
N GLU A 20 1.68 8.38 9.10
CA GLU A 20 2.86 8.78 9.90
C GLU A 20 3.83 7.61 10.12
N LYS A 21 3.36 6.36 9.98
CA LYS A 21 4.17 5.15 10.12
C LYS A 21 4.65 4.64 8.75
N LYS A 22 5.97 4.44 8.63
CA LYS A 22 6.61 3.75 7.51
C LYS A 22 6.07 2.32 7.36
N ASN A 23 5.75 1.91 6.14
CA ASN A 23 5.18 0.62 5.82
C ASN A 23 5.79 0.06 4.51
N PRO A 24 7.07 -0.33 4.51
CA PRO A 24 7.72 -0.92 3.34
C PRO A 24 7.15 -2.30 2.98
N PRO A 25 7.46 -2.81 1.77
CA PRO A 25 7.32 -4.24 1.47
C PRO A 25 7.98 -5.10 2.56
N LYS A 26 7.38 -6.26 2.87
CA LYS A 26 7.75 -7.04 4.07
C LYS A 26 9.09 -7.74 3.93
N ASN A 27 9.42 -8.15 2.71
CA ASN A 27 10.58 -8.95 2.34
C ASN A 27 10.72 -8.99 0.81
N ASP A 28 11.83 -9.55 0.34
CA ASP A 28 12.14 -9.69 -1.08
C ASP A 28 11.06 -10.49 -1.83
N ASP A 29 10.51 -11.55 -1.22
CA ASP A 29 9.42 -12.34 -1.82
C ASP A 29 8.21 -11.46 -2.18
N SER A 30 7.87 -10.49 -1.33
CA SER A 30 6.74 -9.58 -1.58
C SER A 30 7.03 -8.58 -2.71
N VAL A 31 8.29 -8.16 -2.85
CA VAL A 31 8.75 -7.30 -3.94
C VAL A 31 8.73 -8.09 -5.25
N GLU A 32 9.34 -9.27 -5.28
CA GLU A 32 9.37 -10.17 -6.43
C GLU A 32 7.96 -10.51 -6.93
N GLN A 33 7.05 -10.84 -5.99
CA GLN A 33 5.66 -11.12 -6.34
C GLN A 33 4.98 -9.91 -6.99
N ALA A 34 5.18 -8.70 -6.46
CA ALA A 34 4.61 -7.48 -7.01
C ALA A 34 5.16 -7.17 -8.41
N LEU A 35 6.47 -7.32 -8.61
CA LEU A 35 7.13 -7.11 -9.91
C LEU A 35 6.67 -8.17 -10.94
N THR A 36 6.60 -9.43 -10.53
CA THR A 36 6.10 -10.54 -11.37
C THR A 36 4.66 -10.30 -11.79
N THR A 37 3.82 -9.84 -10.85
CA THR A 37 2.41 -9.50 -11.12
C THR A 37 2.30 -8.33 -12.10
N ALA A 38 3.19 -7.34 -12.02
CA ALA A 38 3.25 -6.24 -12.99
C ALA A 38 3.72 -6.69 -14.40
N GLY A 39 4.30 -7.89 -14.50
CA GLY A 39 4.61 -8.56 -15.76
C GLY A 39 6.06 -8.40 -16.22
N LYS A 40 6.40 -9.07 -17.34
CA LYS A 40 7.78 -9.19 -17.85
C LYS A 40 8.51 -7.86 -18.07
N LYS A 41 7.76 -6.78 -18.34
CA LYS A 41 8.35 -5.44 -18.48
C LYS A 41 8.95 -4.95 -17.16
N HIS A 42 8.36 -5.31 -16.02
CA HIS A 42 8.77 -4.93 -14.68
C HIS A 42 9.71 -5.95 -14.04
N PHE A 43 9.52 -7.23 -14.34
CA PHE A 43 10.36 -8.34 -13.88
C PHE A 43 10.85 -9.21 -15.06
N PRO A 44 11.92 -8.78 -15.76
CA PRO A 44 12.53 -9.58 -16.82
C PRO A 44 13.27 -10.80 -16.25
N GLU A 45 13.71 -11.70 -17.13
CA GLU A 45 14.48 -12.88 -16.71
C GLU A 45 15.81 -12.47 -16.06
N ASP A 46 16.22 -13.23 -15.03
CA ASP A 46 17.43 -13.01 -14.23
C ASP A 46 17.53 -11.61 -13.58
N PHE A 47 16.39 -10.97 -13.34
CA PHE A 47 16.32 -9.67 -12.69
C PHE A 47 16.64 -9.79 -11.20
N LYS A 48 17.56 -8.96 -10.72
CA LYS A 48 17.84 -8.79 -9.30
C LYS A 48 17.40 -7.42 -8.85
N PHE A 49 17.15 -7.26 -7.55
CA PHE A 49 16.88 -5.97 -6.96
C PHE A 49 17.44 -5.92 -5.53
N ASP A 50 17.73 -4.72 -5.07
CA ASP A 50 18.17 -4.43 -3.70
C ASP A 50 17.41 -3.20 -3.16
N GLU A 51 17.27 -3.10 -1.84
CA GLU A 51 16.63 -1.95 -1.20
C GLU A 51 17.52 -0.71 -1.28
N ILE A 52 16.96 0.42 -1.72
CA ILE A 52 17.59 1.75 -1.58
C ILE A 52 17.18 2.33 -0.23
N GLY A 53 15.86 2.38 0.03
CA GLY A 53 15.32 2.73 1.34
C GLY A 53 13.97 3.44 1.32
N THR A 54 13.64 4.08 2.44
CA THR A 54 12.32 4.69 2.69
C THR A 54 12.40 6.22 2.65
N ILE A 55 11.89 6.77 1.56
CA ILE A 55 11.88 8.20 1.22
C ILE A 55 10.70 8.86 1.92
N LYS A 56 10.99 9.84 2.78
CA LYS A 56 9.94 10.72 3.32
C LYS A 56 9.49 11.68 2.23
N HIS A 57 8.18 11.85 2.06
CA HIS A 57 7.60 12.79 1.11
C HIS A 57 6.34 13.41 1.69
N GLU A 58 6.37 14.72 1.95
CA GLU A 58 5.28 15.43 2.62
C GLU A 58 4.84 14.71 3.93
N GLU A 59 3.58 14.27 4.00
CA GLU A 59 2.97 13.56 5.13
C GLU A 59 2.96 12.02 4.94
N THR A 60 3.70 11.50 3.96
CA THR A 60 3.76 10.06 3.62
C THR A 60 5.19 9.58 3.35
N TYR A 61 5.31 8.31 2.96
CA TYR A 61 6.56 7.67 2.58
C TYR A 61 6.42 6.95 1.23
N PHE A 62 7.54 6.85 0.52
CA PHE A 62 7.73 5.95 -0.61
C PHE A 62 8.89 5.01 -0.30
N HIS A 63 8.87 3.83 -0.90
CA HIS A 63 9.94 2.85 -0.74
C HIS A 63 10.57 2.60 -2.09
N ALA A 64 11.89 2.81 -2.16
CA ALA A 64 12.65 2.69 -3.39
C ALA A 64 13.55 1.45 -3.35
N PHE A 65 13.61 0.77 -4.49
CA PHE A 65 14.51 -0.35 -4.74
C PHE A 65 15.26 -0.10 -6.04
N VAL A 66 16.48 -0.58 -6.11
CA VAL A 66 17.27 -0.63 -7.34
C VAL A 66 17.08 -1.99 -7.98
N GLY A 67 16.87 -2.01 -9.29
CA GLY A 67 16.77 -3.22 -10.09
C GLY A 67 17.91 -3.31 -11.10
N TYR A 68 18.43 -4.52 -11.27
CA TYR A 68 19.58 -4.84 -12.11
C TYR A 68 19.16 -5.77 -13.27
N PRO A 69 18.54 -5.24 -14.34
CA PRO A 69 18.34 -5.97 -15.57
C PRO A 69 19.68 -6.24 -16.29
N LYS A 70 19.72 -7.26 -17.15
CA LYS A 70 20.91 -7.60 -17.95
C LYS A 70 21.24 -6.60 -19.08
N ASP A 71 20.39 -5.59 -19.28
CA ASP A 71 20.54 -4.63 -20.38
C ASP A 71 21.56 -3.51 -20.09
N GLY A 72 22.14 -3.49 -18.90
CA GLY A 72 23.19 -2.55 -18.49
C GLY A 72 22.67 -1.23 -17.90
N ASN A 73 21.35 -1.02 -17.87
CA ASN A 73 20.73 0.10 -17.17
C ASN A 73 20.27 -0.32 -15.77
N TYR A 74 20.03 0.66 -14.90
CA TYR A 74 19.39 0.44 -13.61
C TYR A 74 17.89 0.72 -13.70
N ARG A 75 17.12 0.13 -12.78
CA ARG A 75 15.71 0.48 -12.58
C ARG A 75 15.50 1.02 -11.19
N VAL A 76 15.01 2.26 -11.07
CA VAL A 76 14.56 2.79 -9.78
C VAL A 76 13.08 2.44 -9.63
N LEU A 77 12.81 1.42 -8.82
CA LEU A 77 11.50 0.85 -8.54
C LEU A 77 10.84 1.62 -7.39
N PHE A 78 9.57 1.98 -7.52
CA PHE A 78 8.84 2.72 -6.48
C PHE A 78 7.65 1.93 -5.95
N PHE A 79 7.51 1.92 -4.62
CA PHE A 79 6.34 1.49 -3.89
C PHE A 79 5.78 2.64 -3.06
N ASP A 80 4.46 2.71 -2.91
CA ASP A 80 3.84 3.63 -1.95
C ASP A 80 3.86 3.07 -0.52
N ASN A 81 3.39 3.85 0.45
CA ASN A 81 3.30 3.43 1.86
C ASN A 81 2.18 2.39 2.13
N SER A 82 1.51 1.89 1.09
CA SER A 82 0.52 0.79 1.13
C SER A 82 1.07 -0.52 0.56
N PRO A 83 2.36 -0.74 0.82
CA PRO A 83 3.37 -1.34 -0.06
C PRO A 83 2.89 -1.78 -1.46
N ALA A 84 2.26 -0.88 -2.22
CA ALA A 84 1.82 -1.16 -3.57
C ALA A 84 2.87 -0.72 -4.59
N TYR A 85 3.19 -1.60 -5.55
CA TYR A 85 4.18 -1.32 -6.59
C TYR A 85 3.63 -0.37 -7.67
N LEU A 86 4.26 0.80 -7.81
CA LEU A 86 3.84 1.89 -8.68
C LEU A 86 4.42 1.79 -10.09
N GLY A 87 5.67 1.35 -10.22
CA GLY A 87 6.41 1.35 -11.48
C GLY A 87 7.89 1.66 -11.31
N PHE A 88 8.56 2.04 -12.40
CA PHE A 88 10.00 2.33 -12.39
C PHE A 88 10.45 3.38 -13.40
N TYR A 89 11.60 3.99 -13.15
CA TYR A 89 12.40 4.67 -14.19
C TYR A 89 13.57 3.78 -14.61
N ALA A 90 13.82 3.67 -15.91
CA ALA A 90 15.08 3.11 -16.42
C ALA A 90 16.10 4.23 -16.49
N VAL A 91 17.23 4.09 -15.80
CA VAL A 91 18.26 5.13 -15.69
C VAL A 91 19.64 4.53 -15.98
N GLU A 92 20.52 5.34 -16.53
CA GLU A 92 21.91 4.93 -16.83
C GLU A 92 22.82 5.00 -15.59
N TYR A 93 22.42 5.80 -14.61
CA TYR A 93 23.18 6.09 -13.39
C TYR A 93 22.70 5.25 -12.21
N GLU A 94 23.63 4.74 -11.41
CA GLU A 94 23.32 3.88 -10.28
C GLU A 94 22.61 4.66 -9.16
N PRO A 95 21.43 4.24 -8.69
CA PRO A 95 20.85 4.81 -7.48
C PRO A 95 21.62 4.35 -6.24
N VAL A 96 22.20 5.28 -5.49
CA VAL A 96 23.12 4.98 -4.38
C VAL A 96 22.60 5.40 -3.01
N ASP A 97 21.71 6.39 -2.95
CA ASP A 97 21.13 6.88 -1.69
C ASP A 97 19.80 7.61 -1.93
N TYR A 98 19.22 8.20 -0.90
CA TYR A 98 18.00 9.00 -0.97
C TYR A 98 17.98 10.13 0.07
N GLU A 99 17.29 11.22 -0.26
CA GLU A 99 16.97 12.30 0.67
C GLU A 99 15.45 12.50 0.74
N GLU A 100 14.97 13.55 1.40
CA GLU A 100 13.55 13.88 1.41
C GLU A 100 13.05 14.13 -0.02
N SER A 101 12.04 13.36 -0.43
CA SER A 101 11.41 13.42 -1.75
C SER A 101 12.31 13.14 -2.95
N THR A 102 13.49 12.52 -2.79
CA THR A 102 14.40 12.27 -3.91
C THR A 102 15.24 11.00 -3.74
N VAL A 103 15.51 10.30 -4.84
CA VAL A 103 16.58 9.29 -4.93
C VAL A 103 17.81 9.95 -5.55
N LEU A 104 18.99 9.65 -5.01
CA LEU A 104 20.27 10.13 -5.49
C LEU A 104 20.89 9.10 -6.44
N LEU A 105 21.21 9.52 -7.66
CA LEU A 105 21.90 8.72 -8.65
C LEU A 105 23.37 9.18 -8.74
N ASP A 106 24.31 8.24 -8.71
CA ASP A 106 25.75 8.51 -8.86
C ASP A 106 26.03 9.10 -10.26
N ASP A 107 26.54 10.32 -10.32
CA ASP A 107 26.86 10.99 -11.60
C ASP A 107 28.19 10.53 -12.21
N GLY A 108 28.91 9.62 -11.53
CA GLY A 108 30.23 9.12 -11.93
C GLY A 108 31.38 10.10 -11.62
N ALA A 109 31.10 11.19 -10.90
CA ALA A 109 32.05 12.17 -10.42
C ALA A 109 31.90 12.35 -8.89
N ASP A 110 31.93 13.58 -8.39
CA ASP A 110 31.78 13.90 -6.96
C ASP A 110 30.34 14.33 -6.58
N GLY A 111 29.37 14.13 -7.48
CA GLY A 111 28.01 14.66 -7.36
C GLY A 111 26.90 13.61 -7.52
N PHE A 112 25.66 14.10 -7.54
CA PHE A 112 24.47 13.25 -7.73
C PHE A 112 23.46 13.89 -8.67
N PHE A 113 22.85 13.07 -9.52
CA PHE A 113 21.60 13.43 -10.17
C PHE A 113 20.42 13.14 -9.25
N ASN A 114 19.46 14.07 -9.23
CA ASN A 114 18.30 13.96 -8.34
C ASN A 114 17.09 13.41 -9.10
N LEU A 115 16.65 12.22 -8.72
CA LEU A 115 15.39 11.64 -9.15
C LEU A 115 14.28 12.06 -8.16
N ARG A 116 13.66 13.21 -8.45
CA ARG A 116 12.68 13.85 -7.56
C ARG A 116 11.27 13.25 -7.71
N LEU A 117 10.61 13.08 -6.58
CA LEU A 117 9.17 12.83 -6.52
C LEU A 117 8.40 14.13 -6.76
N GLY A 118 7.34 14.05 -7.55
CA GLY A 118 6.31 15.07 -7.64
C GLY A 118 5.37 15.00 -6.44
N LYS A 119 4.41 15.93 -6.38
CA LYS A 119 3.46 16.08 -5.26
C LYS A 119 2.73 14.78 -4.86
N GLU A 120 2.44 13.91 -5.82
CA GLU A 120 1.69 12.67 -5.59
C GLU A 120 2.59 11.42 -5.70
N GLY A 121 3.91 11.59 -5.75
CA GLY A 121 4.87 10.51 -6.00
C GLY A 121 5.59 10.64 -7.35
N PRO A 122 6.01 9.51 -7.98
CA PRO A 122 6.77 9.55 -9.23
C PRO A 122 6.09 10.35 -10.34
N LEU A 123 6.84 11.25 -10.99
CA LEU A 123 6.37 12.04 -12.13
C LEU A 123 6.29 11.19 -13.40
N ASP A 124 5.33 11.45 -14.30
CA ASP A 124 5.22 10.70 -15.57
C ASP A 124 6.50 10.71 -16.42
N LYS A 125 7.30 11.77 -16.28
CA LYS A 125 8.61 11.92 -16.90
C LYS A 125 9.48 12.84 -16.05
N ILE A 126 10.79 12.60 -16.08
CA ILE A 126 11.79 13.42 -15.41
C ILE A 126 12.95 13.68 -16.37
N MET A 127 13.75 14.70 -16.08
CA MET A 127 14.96 15.00 -16.85
C MET A 127 16.17 14.64 -15.99
N ILE A 128 17.01 13.73 -16.47
CA ILE A 128 18.26 13.29 -15.83
C ILE A 128 19.35 13.53 -16.86
N ASP A 129 20.34 14.36 -16.53
CA ASP A 129 21.41 14.76 -17.45
C ASP A 129 20.94 15.20 -18.86
N GLY A 130 19.84 15.96 -18.92
CA GLY A 130 19.24 16.39 -20.20
C GLY A 130 18.46 15.30 -20.96
N ILE A 131 18.49 14.05 -20.50
CA ILE A 131 17.70 12.94 -21.06
C ILE A 131 16.32 12.93 -20.41
N THR A 132 15.27 12.91 -21.23
CA THR A 132 13.89 12.75 -20.75
C THR A 132 13.60 11.28 -20.49
N THR A 133 13.48 10.93 -19.21
CA THR A 133 13.24 9.57 -18.76
C THR A 133 11.77 9.38 -18.37
N PRO A 134 11.01 8.52 -19.07
CA PRO A 134 9.61 8.27 -18.74
C PRO A 134 9.47 7.32 -17.55
N PHE A 135 8.41 7.51 -16.76
CA PHE A 135 8.02 6.55 -15.74
C PHE A 135 7.23 5.40 -16.37
N VAL A 136 7.75 4.19 -16.21
CA VAL A 136 7.07 2.97 -16.62
C VAL A 136 6.11 2.56 -15.50
N LYS A 137 4.85 2.97 -15.65
CA LYS A 137 3.77 2.66 -14.71
C LYS A 137 3.45 1.17 -14.72
N ASN A 138 3.16 0.64 -13.54
CA ASN A 138 2.51 -0.64 -13.38
C ASN A 138 1.03 -0.50 -13.79
N GLU A 139 0.65 -0.91 -15.00
CA GLU A 139 -0.74 -0.80 -15.45
C GLU A 139 -1.71 -1.67 -14.62
N ASN A 140 -1.19 -2.72 -13.98
CA ASN A 140 -1.96 -3.55 -13.06
C ASN A 140 -2.22 -2.80 -11.74
N PHE A 141 -1.42 -1.79 -11.38
CA PHE A 141 -1.79 -0.85 -10.30
C PHE A 141 -3.02 -0.04 -10.68
N THR A 142 -3.14 0.42 -11.93
CA THR A 142 -4.33 1.15 -12.39
C THR A 142 -5.56 0.25 -12.45
N GLN A 143 -5.40 -1.04 -12.77
CA GLN A 143 -6.50 -2.02 -12.75
C GLN A 143 -6.87 -2.46 -11.33
N VAL A 144 -5.91 -2.63 -10.43
CA VAL A 144 -6.17 -2.91 -9.01
C VAL A 144 -6.72 -1.68 -8.31
N ALA A 145 -6.31 -0.46 -8.64
CA ALA A 145 -6.92 0.77 -8.13
C ALA A 145 -8.34 1.02 -8.70
N LYS A 146 -8.58 0.70 -9.98
CA LYS A 146 -9.92 0.73 -10.61
C LYS A 146 -10.82 -0.41 -10.13
N GLN A 147 -10.29 -1.61 -9.91
CA GLN A 147 -11.01 -2.71 -9.27
C GLN A 147 -11.09 -2.56 -7.73
N MET A 148 -10.27 -1.74 -7.08
CA MET A 148 -10.48 -1.34 -5.69
C MET A 148 -11.52 -0.23 -5.59
N THR A 149 -11.80 0.49 -6.69
CA THR A 149 -12.96 1.39 -6.78
C THR A 149 -14.23 0.70 -7.24
N GLU A 150 -14.17 -0.43 -7.97
CA GLU A 150 -15.36 -1.16 -8.46
C GLU A 150 -15.57 -2.57 -7.88
N THR A 151 -14.63 -3.11 -7.12
CA THR A 151 -14.65 -4.49 -6.62
C THR A 151 -13.84 -4.73 -5.34
N GLU A 152 -13.81 -3.78 -4.39
CA GLU A 152 -13.52 -4.11 -2.99
C GLU A 152 -14.48 -3.36 -2.07
N THR A 153 -15.71 -3.85 -1.94
CA THR A 153 -16.32 -3.85 -0.61
C THR A 153 -15.50 -4.80 0.26
N LYS A 154 -14.33 -4.35 0.73
CA LYS A 154 -13.82 -4.79 2.03
C LYS A 154 -15.01 -4.73 2.98
N PRO A 155 -15.33 -5.80 3.74
CA PRO A 155 -16.46 -5.74 4.65
C PRO A 155 -16.23 -4.53 5.55
N LYS A 156 -17.06 -3.50 5.38
CA LYS A 156 -17.00 -2.31 6.21
C LYS A 156 -17.13 -2.82 7.64
N ILE A 157 -16.08 -2.65 8.45
CA ILE A 157 -16.10 -3.10 9.84
C ILE A 157 -17.29 -2.39 10.49
N ALA A 158 -18.31 -3.17 10.81
CA ALA A 158 -19.60 -2.68 11.27
C ALA A 158 -19.99 -3.39 12.56
N TYR A 159 -20.94 -2.78 13.27
CA TYR A 159 -21.60 -3.46 14.38
C TYR A 159 -22.33 -4.69 13.85
N ARG A 160 -22.00 -5.86 14.42
CA ARG A 160 -22.66 -7.13 14.13
C ARG A 160 -22.88 -7.90 15.42
N GLU A 161 -23.66 -8.95 15.34
CA GLU A 161 -23.76 -9.92 16.42
C GLU A 161 -22.53 -10.83 16.40
N TRP A 162 -21.91 -10.98 17.57
CA TRP A 162 -20.80 -11.87 17.87
C TRP A 162 -21.31 -12.96 18.80
N THR A 163 -20.88 -14.20 18.59
CA THR A 163 -21.23 -15.32 19.45
C THR A 163 -20.02 -15.71 20.28
N LEU A 164 -20.02 -15.29 21.55
CA LEU A 164 -18.93 -15.53 22.49
C LEU A 164 -19.23 -16.74 23.37
N ARG A 165 -18.28 -17.67 23.45
CA ARG A 165 -18.34 -18.83 24.34
C ARG A 165 -17.63 -18.54 25.64
N ALA A 166 -18.39 -18.39 26.71
CA ALA A 166 -17.87 -18.21 28.06
C ALA A 166 -18.52 -19.21 29.03
N LYS A 167 -17.69 -19.97 29.76
CA LYS A 167 -18.15 -20.93 30.79
C LYS A 167 -19.23 -21.92 30.28
N GLY A 168 -19.05 -22.43 29.06
CA GLY A 168 -19.97 -23.42 28.45
C GLY A 168 -21.29 -22.85 27.95
N ARG A 169 -21.47 -21.52 27.93
CA ARG A 169 -22.66 -20.84 27.40
C ARG A 169 -22.28 -19.93 26.23
N GLU A 170 -23.15 -19.87 25.24
CA GLU A 170 -23.05 -18.93 24.13
C GLU A 170 -23.75 -17.62 24.51
N ILE A 171 -23.03 -16.51 24.36
CA ILE A 171 -23.49 -15.17 24.70
C ILE A 171 -23.45 -14.35 23.41
N PRO A 172 -24.62 -13.94 22.86
CA PRO A 172 -24.65 -13.01 21.75
C PRO A 172 -24.29 -11.60 22.24
N VAL A 173 -23.39 -10.94 21.52
CA VAL A 173 -22.96 -9.56 21.82
C VAL A 173 -22.94 -8.75 20.54
N THR A 174 -23.68 -7.64 20.50
CA THR A 174 -23.61 -6.70 19.38
C THR A 174 -22.41 -5.77 19.57
N ALA A 175 -21.39 -5.93 18.74
CA ALA A 175 -20.14 -5.20 18.87
C ALA A 175 -19.47 -4.96 17.52
N ILE A 176 -18.53 -4.02 17.50
CA ILE A 176 -17.64 -3.75 16.37
C ILE A 176 -16.22 -4.21 16.72
N PHE A 177 -15.53 -4.81 15.75
CA PHE A 177 -14.12 -5.16 15.91
C PHE A 177 -13.26 -3.89 16.00
N VAL A 178 -12.35 -3.84 16.98
CA VAL A 178 -11.44 -2.71 17.19
C VAL A 178 -10.02 -3.05 16.76
N LYS A 179 -9.47 -4.15 17.31
CA LYS A 179 -8.11 -4.62 17.01
C LYS A 179 -7.89 -6.03 17.54
N LYS A 180 -6.82 -6.68 17.05
CA LYS A 180 -6.27 -7.92 17.62
C LYS A 180 -4.90 -7.62 18.22
N ALA A 181 -4.62 -8.17 19.40
CA ALA A 181 -3.28 -8.15 20.00
C ALA A 181 -2.97 -9.53 20.58
N GLY A 182 -1.97 -10.21 20.02
CA GLY A 182 -1.65 -11.59 20.37
C GLY A 182 -2.85 -12.52 20.17
N SER A 183 -3.22 -13.27 21.20
CA SER A 183 -4.36 -14.21 21.21
C SER A 183 -5.70 -13.56 21.57
N LYS A 184 -5.76 -12.22 21.67
CA LYS A 184 -6.93 -11.46 22.12
C LYS A 184 -7.51 -10.59 21.01
N VAL A 185 -8.84 -10.56 20.95
CA VAL A 185 -9.66 -9.73 20.06
C VAL A 185 -10.39 -8.70 20.91
N TYR A 186 -10.27 -7.43 20.53
CA TYR A 186 -10.89 -6.31 21.22
C TYR A 186 -12.17 -5.92 20.48
N LEU A 187 -13.31 -6.03 21.17
CA LEU A 187 -14.64 -5.70 20.63
C LEU A 187 -15.23 -4.53 21.41
N LYS A 188 -15.78 -3.54 20.70
CA LYS A 188 -16.50 -2.40 21.30
C LYS A 188 -18.00 -2.65 21.24
N ASP A 189 -18.60 -2.78 22.42
CA ASP A 189 -20.04 -2.99 22.60
C ASP A 189 -20.85 -1.79 22.06
N GLN A 190 -21.91 -2.06 21.30
CA GLN A 190 -22.75 -1.00 20.71
C GLN A 190 -23.54 -0.22 21.77
N LYS A 191 -24.06 -0.91 22.79
CA LYS A 191 -24.97 -0.34 23.79
C LYS A 191 -24.23 0.47 24.85
N ARG A 192 -23.04 0.01 25.26
CA ARG A 192 -22.25 0.63 26.34
C ARG A 192 -21.06 1.43 25.82
N GLY A 193 -20.65 1.25 24.56
CA GLY A 193 -19.46 1.88 23.99
C GLY A 193 -18.13 1.40 24.60
N ILE A 194 -18.17 0.39 25.47
CA ILE A 194 -17.01 -0.12 26.19
C ILE A 194 -16.29 -1.15 25.30
N THR A 195 -14.97 -1.02 25.21
CA THR A 195 -14.13 -2.03 24.55
C THR A 195 -13.71 -3.10 25.56
N LYS A 196 -13.91 -4.36 25.21
CA LYS A 196 -13.51 -5.53 26.01
C LYS A 196 -12.66 -6.47 25.17
N ASP A 197 -11.73 -7.17 25.82
CA ASP A 197 -10.92 -8.20 25.20
C ASP A 197 -11.53 -9.59 25.39
N PHE A 198 -11.45 -10.40 24.33
CA PHE A 198 -11.90 -11.78 24.30
C PHE A 198 -10.81 -12.64 23.67
N SER A 199 -10.57 -13.84 24.20
CA SER A 199 -9.65 -14.78 23.57
C SER A 199 -10.22 -15.25 22.22
N ILE A 200 -9.37 -15.42 21.21
CA ILE A 200 -9.79 -15.92 19.88
C ILE A 200 -10.52 -17.27 20.01
N SER A 201 -10.11 -18.12 20.94
CA SER A 201 -10.75 -19.41 21.23
C SER A 201 -12.17 -19.31 21.78
N MET A 202 -12.60 -18.13 22.23
CA MET A 202 -13.97 -17.87 22.69
C MET A 202 -14.90 -17.46 21.53
N LEU A 203 -14.37 -17.16 20.34
CA LEU A 203 -15.18 -16.76 19.20
C LEU A 203 -15.78 -17.98 18.50
N SER A 204 -16.97 -17.79 17.91
CA SER A 204 -17.56 -18.80 17.04
C SER A 204 -16.76 -18.96 15.74
N LYS A 205 -16.97 -20.07 15.02
CA LYS A 205 -16.33 -20.29 13.70
C LYS A 205 -16.68 -19.17 12.71
N ASN A 206 -17.94 -18.73 12.70
CA ASN A 206 -18.42 -17.67 11.83
C ASN A 206 -17.77 -16.31 12.15
N ASP A 207 -17.46 -16.06 13.42
CA ASP A 207 -16.78 -14.82 13.83
C ASP A 207 -15.29 -14.86 13.51
N ILE A 208 -14.67 -16.04 13.56
CA ILE A 208 -13.30 -16.26 13.10
C ILE A 208 -13.22 -16.07 11.57
N GLU A 209 -14.17 -16.60 10.81
CA GLU A 209 -14.23 -16.40 9.35
C GLU A 209 -14.43 -14.93 8.98
N TYR A 210 -15.28 -14.21 9.72
CA TYR A 210 -15.43 -12.77 9.56
C TYR A 210 -14.12 -12.01 9.84
N LEU A 211 -13.41 -12.35 10.91
CA LEU A 211 -12.12 -11.74 11.19
C LEU A 211 -11.09 -12.02 10.08
N ARG A 212 -11.11 -13.20 9.46
CA ARG A 212 -10.29 -13.50 8.28
C ARG A 212 -10.71 -12.68 7.07
N SER A 213 -12.01 -12.46 6.86
CA SER A 213 -12.51 -11.69 5.71
C SER A 213 -12.24 -10.18 5.80
N ILE A 214 -11.82 -9.68 6.96
CA ILE A 214 -11.38 -8.30 7.17
C ILE A 214 -9.86 -8.19 7.43
N ASP A 215 -9.11 -9.26 7.14
CA ASP A 215 -7.64 -9.35 7.36
C ASP A 215 -7.21 -9.06 8.82
N ALA A 216 -8.06 -9.39 9.79
CA ALA A 216 -7.82 -9.15 11.22
C ALA A 216 -7.26 -10.35 11.99
N LEU A 217 -7.07 -11.50 11.33
CA LEU A 217 -6.55 -12.73 11.93
C LEU A 217 -5.20 -13.17 11.36
#